data_AF-A0A1Q5IZ21-F1
#
_entry.id   AF-A0A1Q5IZ21-F1
#
_cell.length_a   1.000
_cell.length_b   1.000
_cell.length_c   1.000
_cell.angle_alpha   90.00
_cell.angle_beta   90.00
_cell.angle_gamma   90.00
#
_symmetry.space_group_name_H-M   'P 1'
#
loop_
_entity.id
_entity.type
_entity.pdbx_description
1 polymer ?
#
loop_
_entity_poly.entity_id
_entity_poly.type
_entity_poly.pdbx_seq_one_letter_code
_entity_poly.pdbx_strand_id
1 'polypeptide(L)'
;MRNSPEPTGKRILIGATGSIAVTRLPAYVEAMRRQIEGSTFTVLLTHTATSFISPESVALFAERVVSGESPADWPTDKPSRLAADHDILAVLPATAHTLASAAAGAAPNRLLTVALSVDYPVVHFPVMGAKMWHKAAVQRNIARIREDGGLVNEPEWHDGFDPTTGTVSRHPALPSPETVATVIEDLLAKGRTLS
;
A
#
# COMPACT_ATOMS: atom_id res chain seq x y z
N MET A 1 -14.89 31.14 -9.44
CA MET A 1 -14.04 29.93 -9.48
C MET A 1 -12.94 30.12 -8.44
N ARG A 2 -12.97 29.36 -7.34
CA ARG A 2 -11.92 29.43 -6.32
C ARG A 2 -10.76 28.58 -6.83
N ASN A 3 -9.67 29.23 -7.25
CA ASN A 3 -8.37 28.58 -7.38
C ASN A 3 -7.93 28.21 -5.96
N SER A 4 -8.23 26.99 -5.54
CA SER A 4 -7.53 26.40 -4.41
C SER A 4 -6.05 26.31 -4.81
N PRO A 5 -5.10 26.73 -3.93
CA PRO A 5 -3.69 26.54 -4.22
C PRO A 5 -3.44 25.06 -4.53
N GLU A 6 -2.63 24.77 -5.56
CA GLU A 6 -2.13 23.41 -5.75
C GLU A 6 -1.49 22.94 -4.44
N PRO A 7 -1.71 21.69 -4.01
CA PRO A 7 -1.09 21.18 -2.80
C PRO A 7 0.43 21.33 -2.95
N THR A 8 1.05 22.13 -2.11
CA THR A 8 2.50 22.36 -2.14
C THR A 8 3.30 21.18 -1.59
N GLY A 9 2.62 20.10 -1.14
CA GLY A 9 3.21 18.89 -0.59
C GLY A 9 2.87 17.61 -1.36
N LYS A 10 3.46 16.49 -0.92
CA LYS A 10 3.42 15.21 -1.63
C LYS A 10 2.07 14.51 -1.50
N ARG A 11 1.53 14.00 -2.60
CA ARG A 11 0.23 13.32 -2.66
C ARG A 11 0.45 11.81 -2.61
N ILE A 12 0.22 11.20 -1.47
CA ILE A 12 0.53 9.79 -1.20
C ILE A 12 -0.75 8.95 -1.29
N LEU A 13 -0.78 7.98 -2.20
CA LEU A 13 -1.82 6.96 -2.24
C LEU A 13 -1.37 5.73 -1.48
N ILE A 14 -2.20 5.27 -0.55
CA ILE A 14 -1.96 4.03 0.20
C ILE A 14 -2.99 2.99 -0.21
N GLY A 15 -2.55 1.90 -0.82
CA GLY A 15 -3.38 0.75 -1.16
C GLY A 15 -3.33 -0.32 -0.08
N ALA A 16 -4.41 -0.49 0.67
CA ALA A 16 -4.45 -1.43 1.79
C ALA A 16 -5.18 -2.74 1.41
N THR A 17 -4.51 -3.87 1.64
CA THR A 17 -5.00 -5.21 1.26
C THR A 17 -5.41 -6.05 2.47
N GLY A 18 -6.11 -7.17 2.23
CA GLY A 18 -6.71 -8.02 3.26
C GLY A 18 -5.72 -8.80 4.13
N SER A 19 -5.06 -8.12 5.06
CA SER A 19 -4.20 -8.70 6.09
C SER A 19 -4.53 -8.05 7.44
N ILE A 20 -4.48 -8.81 8.54
CA ILE A 20 -4.70 -8.28 9.89
C ILE A 20 -3.78 -7.09 10.22
N ALA A 21 -2.59 -7.02 9.60
CA ALA A 21 -1.66 -5.90 9.76
C ALA A 21 -2.24 -4.54 9.31
N VAL A 22 -3.30 -4.54 8.48
CA VAL A 22 -4.01 -3.32 8.06
C VAL A 22 -4.66 -2.58 9.24
N THR A 23 -4.91 -3.25 10.36
CA THR A 23 -5.41 -2.60 11.59
C THR A 23 -4.42 -1.56 12.14
N ARG A 24 -3.12 -1.69 11.81
CA ARG A 24 -2.07 -0.73 12.19
C ARG A 24 -1.91 0.43 11.22
N LEU A 25 -2.67 0.46 10.12
CA LEU A 25 -2.55 1.48 9.07
C LEU A 25 -2.57 2.93 9.59
N PRO A 26 -3.42 3.31 10.58
CA PRO A 26 -3.39 4.65 11.17
C PRO A 26 -2.00 5.09 11.65
N ALA A 27 -1.25 4.21 12.32
CA ALA A 27 0.08 4.53 12.83
C ALA A 27 1.09 4.80 11.70
N TYR A 28 0.96 4.11 10.55
CA TYR A 28 1.79 4.37 9.37
C TYR A 28 1.45 5.72 8.73
N VAL A 29 0.16 6.05 8.62
CA VAL A 29 -0.28 7.35 8.11
C VAL A 29 0.24 8.48 8.99
N GLU A 30 0.13 8.36 10.31
CA GLU A 30 0.65 9.35 11.25
C GLU A 30 2.17 9.51 11.16
N ALA A 31 2.93 8.40 11.07
CA ALA A 31 4.38 8.46 10.93
C ALA A 31 4.80 9.15 9.62
N MET A 32 4.18 8.77 8.50
CA MET A 32 4.43 9.42 7.21
C MET A 32 4.07 10.91 7.24
N ARG A 33 2.95 11.28 7.87
CA ARG A 33 2.55 12.69 8.00
C ARG A 33 3.53 13.52 8.80
N ARG A 34 4.07 12.96 9.90
CA ARG A 34 5.09 13.64 10.72
C ARG A 34 6.40 13.83 9.98
N GLN A 35 6.80 12.85 9.16
CA GLN A 35 8.09 12.86 8.48
C GLN A 35 8.04 13.65 7.16
N ILE A 36 6.96 13.50 6.38
CA ILE A 36 6.82 14.08 5.04
C ILE A 36 5.91 15.31 5.15
N GLU A 37 6.48 16.43 5.59
CA GLU A 37 5.70 17.64 5.86
C GLU A 37 4.88 18.12 4.64
N GLY A 38 3.66 18.57 4.90
CA GLY A 38 2.73 19.04 3.86
C GLY A 38 2.12 17.94 3.00
N SER A 39 2.45 16.66 3.24
CA SER A 39 1.86 15.56 2.48
C SER A 39 0.36 15.38 2.76
N THR A 40 -0.35 14.91 1.74
CA THR A 40 -1.78 14.53 1.79
C THR A 40 -1.92 13.04 1.50
N PHE A 41 -2.86 12.40 2.17
CA PHE A 41 -3.05 10.96 2.14
C PHE A 41 -4.42 10.58 1.59
N THR A 42 -4.40 9.75 0.55
CA THR A 42 -5.58 8.98 0.13
C THR A 42 -5.35 7.52 0.51
N VAL A 43 -6.31 6.90 1.17
CA VAL A 43 -6.28 5.46 1.45
C VAL A 43 -7.32 4.76 0.61
N LEU A 44 -6.89 3.80 -0.21
CA LEU A 44 -7.75 2.87 -0.94
C LEU A 44 -7.75 1.52 -0.24
N LEU A 45 -8.91 1.13 0.31
CA LEU A 45 -9.13 -0.16 0.94
C LEU A 45 -9.72 -1.13 -0.09
N THR A 46 -9.04 -2.27 -0.30
CA THR A 46 -9.65 -3.40 -1.02
C THR A 46 -10.85 -3.95 -0.26
N HIS A 47 -11.77 -4.65 -0.95
CA HIS A 47 -12.91 -5.29 -0.30
C HIS A 47 -12.53 -6.18 0.91
N THR A 48 -11.45 -6.96 0.83
CA THR A 48 -11.01 -7.79 1.97
C THR A 48 -10.41 -6.97 3.11
N ALA A 49 -9.79 -5.82 2.82
CA ALA A 49 -9.24 -4.95 3.87
C ALA A 49 -10.36 -4.34 4.74
N THR A 50 -11.53 -4.04 4.17
CA THR A 50 -12.66 -3.49 4.93
C THR A 50 -13.25 -4.46 5.96
N SER A 51 -12.92 -5.76 5.86
CA SER A 51 -13.28 -6.76 6.87
C SER A 51 -12.41 -6.69 8.13
N PHE A 52 -11.26 -6.02 8.07
CA PHE A 52 -10.31 -5.88 9.20
C PHE A 52 -10.31 -4.47 9.80
N ILE A 53 -10.54 -3.44 8.99
CA ILE A 53 -10.61 -2.04 9.43
C ILE A 53 -11.70 -1.31 8.64
N SER A 54 -12.54 -0.53 9.32
CA SER A 54 -13.62 0.18 8.64
C SER A 54 -13.10 1.43 7.91
N PRO A 55 -13.66 1.79 6.74
CA PRO A 55 -13.34 3.04 6.06
C PRO A 55 -13.50 4.27 6.96
N GLU A 56 -14.51 4.28 7.83
CA GLU A 56 -14.80 5.39 8.75
C GLU A 56 -13.70 5.58 9.80
N SER A 57 -13.12 4.50 10.31
CA SER A 57 -11.99 4.60 11.25
C SER A 57 -10.74 5.14 10.56
N VAL A 58 -10.48 4.73 9.31
CA VAL A 58 -9.35 5.23 8.53
C VAL A 58 -9.52 6.71 8.19
N ALA A 59 -10.76 7.18 7.98
CA ALA A 59 -11.06 8.56 7.64
C ALA A 59 -10.69 9.58 8.73
N LEU A 60 -10.39 9.13 9.95
CA LEU A 60 -9.87 9.98 11.03
C LEU A 60 -8.39 10.35 10.85
N PHE A 61 -7.66 9.67 9.95
CA PHE A 61 -6.21 9.83 9.79
C PHE A 61 -5.79 10.31 8.39
N ALA A 62 -6.66 10.16 7.39
CA ALA A 62 -6.39 10.49 5.98
C ALA A 62 -7.44 11.46 5.41
N GLU A 63 -7.00 12.35 4.52
CA GLU A 63 -7.86 13.35 3.88
C GLU A 63 -8.93 12.71 2.98
N ARG A 64 -8.63 11.54 2.41
CA ARG A 64 -9.54 10.81 1.54
C ARG A 64 -9.46 9.31 1.81
N VAL A 65 -10.62 8.67 1.97
CA VAL A 65 -10.72 7.21 2.05
C VAL A 65 -11.63 6.71 0.95
N VAL A 66 -11.17 5.67 0.27
CA VAL A 66 -11.80 5.08 -0.89
C VAL A 66 -11.99 3.59 -0.63
N SER A 67 -13.20 3.10 -0.84
CA SER A 67 -13.54 1.67 -0.79
C SER A 67 -14.59 1.34 -1.86
N GLY A 68 -14.95 0.07 -1.99
CA GLY A 68 -15.92 -0.38 -2.98
C GLY A 68 -15.27 -0.74 -4.32
N GLU A 69 -15.71 -1.86 -4.88
CA GLU A 69 -15.14 -2.47 -6.10
C GLU A 69 -16.07 -2.30 -7.31
N SER A 70 -17.34 -1.92 -7.11
CA SER A 70 -18.26 -1.69 -8.23
C SER A 70 -18.04 -0.29 -8.80
N PRO A 71 -18.07 -0.10 -10.13
CA PRO A 71 -18.05 1.24 -10.73
C PRO A 71 -19.14 2.18 -10.20
N ALA A 72 -20.27 1.64 -9.72
CA ALA A 72 -21.32 2.41 -9.07
C ALA A 72 -20.86 3.07 -7.76
N ASP A 73 -19.86 2.50 -7.09
CA ASP A 73 -19.27 3.00 -5.85
C ASP A 73 -18.25 4.13 -6.11
N TRP A 74 -17.98 4.49 -7.38
CA TRP A 74 -16.89 5.40 -7.78
C TRP A 74 -17.38 6.72 -8.40
N PRO A 75 -18.35 7.43 -7.79
CA PRO A 75 -18.91 8.63 -8.40
C PRO A 75 -17.85 9.72 -8.64
N THR A 76 -16.86 9.82 -7.76
CA THR A 76 -15.81 10.86 -7.80
C THR A 76 -14.39 10.33 -8.00
N ASP A 77 -14.11 9.08 -7.61
CA ASP A 77 -12.76 8.55 -7.44
C ASP A 77 -12.43 7.42 -8.43
N LYS A 78 -12.80 7.58 -9.70
CA LYS A 78 -12.48 6.58 -10.74
C LYS A 78 -10.97 6.25 -10.73
N PRO A 79 -10.56 5.02 -11.12
CA PRO A 79 -9.16 4.62 -11.12
C PRO A 79 -8.22 5.60 -11.83
N SER A 80 -8.65 6.17 -12.96
CA SER A 80 -7.87 7.18 -13.70
C SER A 80 -7.63 8.47 -12.89
N ARG A 81 -8.59 8.88 -12.06
CA ARG A 81 -8.41 10.05 -11.19
C ARG A 81 -7.44 9.74 -10.07
N LEU A 82 -7.58 8.57 -9.44
CA LEU A 82 -6.62 8.13 -8.43
C LEU A 82 -5.20 8.01 -8.99
N ALA A 83 -5.06 7.58 -10.24
CA ALA A 83 -3.77 7.53 -10.92
C ALA A 83 -3.18 8.91 -11.23
N ALA A 84 -4.00 9.95 -11.47
CA ALA A 84 -3.51 11.30 -11.75
C ALA A 84 -3.29 12.17 -10.49
N ASP A 85 -4.06 11.91 -9.43
CA ASP A 85 -4.11 12.74 -8.23
C ASP A 85 -2.93 12.48 -7.24
N HIS A 86 -1.97 11.61 -7.57
CA HIS A 86 -0.92 11.17 -6.63
C HIS A 86 0.48 11.14 -7.25
N ASP A 87 1.49 11.05 -6.39
CA ASP A 87 2.91 11.05 -6.75
C ASP A 87 3.60 9.72 -6.41
N ILE A 88 2.94 8.85 -5.63
CA ILE A 88 3.41 7.52 -5.25
C ILE A 88 2.23 6.64 -4.83
N LEU A 89 2.32 5.33 -5.09
CA LEU A 89 1.44 4.32 -4.50
C LEU A 89 2.22 3.39 -3.56
N ALA A 90 1.85 3.41 -2.28
CA ALA A 90 2.33 2.47 -1.27
C ALA A 90 1.28 1.38 -1.03
N VAL A 91 1.53 0.15 -1.47
CA VAL A 91 0.68 -1.00 -1.16
C VAL A 91 1.06 -1.55 0.21
N LEU A 92 0.29 -1.14 1.24
CA LEU A 92 0.62 -1.32 2.65
C LEU A 92 -0.63 -1.71 3.46
N PRO A 93 -0.75 -2.96 3.93
CA PRO A 93 0.09 -4.12 3.59
C PRO A 93 -0.20 -4.65 2.18
N ALA A 94 0.77 -5.37 1.59
CA ALA A 94 0.62 -6.15 0.36
C ALA A 94 0.51 -7.66 0.67
N THR A 95 -0.64 -8.27 0.40
CA THR A 95 -0.81 -9.74 0.55
C THR A 95 -0.13 -10.52 -0.57
N ALA A 96 0.10 -11.82 -0.36
CA ALA A 96 0.59 -12.73 -1.41
C ALA A 96 -0.31 -12.73 -2.67
N HIS A 97 -1.62 -12.57 -2.50
CA HIS A 97 -2.56 -12.47 -3.62
C HIS A 97 -2.29 -11.21 -4.45
N THR A 98 -2.15 -10.05 -3.80
CA THR A 98 -1.83 -8.79 -4.47
C THR A 98 -0.49 -8.86 -5.21
N LEU A 99 0.54 -9.46 -4.60
CA LEU A 99 1.83 -9.66 -5.27
C LEU A 99 1.71 -10.60 -6.47
N ALA A 100 0.92 -11.68 -6.37
CA ALA A 100 0.71 -12.59 -7.49
C ALA A 100 0.00 -11.90 -8.66
N SER A 101 -1.02 -11.09 -8.38
CA SER A 101 -1.74 -10.35 -9.41
C SER A 101 -0.88 -9.25 -10.03
N ALA A 102 -0.11 -8.51 -9.22
CA ALA A 102 0.82 -7.50 -9.73
C ALA A 102 1.88 -8.11 -10.66
N ALA A 103 2.52 -9.21 -10.25
CA ALA A 103 3.50 -9.93 -11.07
C ALA A 103 2.93 -10.51 -12.38
N ALA A 104 1.62 -10.70 -12.46
CA ALA A 104 0.94 -11.23 -13.62
C ALA A 104 0.32 -10.13 -14.52
N GLY A 105 0.45 -8.85 -14.16
CA GLY A 105 -0.24 -7.76 -14.85
C GLY A 105 -1.78 -7.86 -14.74
N ALA A 106 -2.28 -8.48 -13.68
CA ALA A 106 -3.71 -8.69 -13.46
C ALA A 106 -4.30 -7.60 -12.55
N ALA A 107 -5.48 -7.11 -12.91
CA ALA A 107 -6.25 -6.11 -12.14
C ALA A 107 -7.62 -6.64 -11.67
N PRO A 108 -7.65 -7.62 -10.74
CA PRO A 108 -8.90 -8.20 -10.24
C PRO A 108 -9.70 -7.26 -9.31
N ASN A 109 -9.11 -6.15 -8.88
CA ASN A 109 -9.74 -5.17 -8.01
C ASN A 109 -9.28 -3.75 -8.36
N ARG A 110 -9.97 -2.76 -7.81
CA ARG A 110 -9.71 -1.34 -8.07
C ARG A 110 -8.28 -0.93 -7.75
N LEU A 111 -7.70 -1.46 -6.68
CA LEU A 111 -6.31 -1.15 -6.29
C LEU A 111 -5.33 -1.54 -7.40
N LEU A 112 -5.43 -2.75 -7.93
CA LEU A 112 -4.54 -3.24 -8.97
C LEU A 112 -4.82 -2.60 -10.33
N THR A 113 -6.07 -2.19 -10.59
CA THR A 113 -6.38 -1.32 -11.74
C THR A 113 -5.62 0.00 -11.65
N VAL A 114 -5.61 0.65 -10.49
CA VAL A 114 -4.82 1.88 -10.27
C VAL A 114 -3.33 1.59 -10.39
N ALA A 115 -2.83 0.53 -9.77
CA ALA A 115 -1.40 0.18 -9.80
C ALA A 115 -0.86 -0.05 -11.23
N LEU A 116 -1.68 -0.55 -12.16
CA LEU A 116 -1.30 -0.70 -13.57
C LEU A 116 -1.48 0.58 -14.41
N SER A 117 -2.14 1.60 -13.87
CA SER A 117 -2.49 2.82 -14.61
C SER A 117 -1.61 4.02 -14.26
N VAL A 118 -0.49 3.80 -13.54
CA VAL A 118 0.33 4.88 -12.99
C VAL A 118 1.76 4.82 -13.52
N ASP A 119 2.34 5.99 -13.76
CA ASP A 119 3.74 6.14 -14.19
C ASP A 119 4.69 6.46 -13.02
N TYR A 120 4.13 6.75 -11.83
CA TYR A 120 4.90 7.01 -10.62
C TYR A 120 5.27 5.71 -9.88
N PRO A 121 6.21 5.76 -8.91
CA PRO A 121 6.64 4.57 -8.19
C PRO A 121 5.49 3.84 -7.47
N VAL A 122 5.43 2.52 -7.65
CA VAL A 122 4.56 1.61 -6.89
C VAL A 122 5.45 0.74 -6.01
N VAL A 123 5.28 0.87 -4.69
CA VAL A 123 6.02 0.08 -3.70
C VAL A 123 5.10 -0.82 -2.90
N HIS A 124 5.45 -2.10 -2.85
CA HIS A 124 4.73 -3.12 -2.10
C HIS A 124 5.44 -3.43 -0.79
N PHE A 125 4.68 -3.48 0.31
CA PHE A 125 5.15 -3.90 1.64
C PHE A 125 4.53 -5.25 2.00
N PRO A 126 5.21 -6.37 1.70
CA PRO A 126 4.64 -7.70 1.85
C PRO A 126 4.30 -8.07 3.30
N VAL A 127 3.16 -8.72 3.49
CA VAL A 127 2.77 -9.34 4.77
C VAL A 127 2.09 -10.67 4.53
N MET A 128 2.64 -11.73 5.11
CA MET A 128 2.07 -13.09 5.06
C MET A 128 2.75 -14.01 6.10
N GLY A 129 2.22 -15.20 6.31
CA GLY A 129 2.88 -16.19 7.18
C GLY A 129 4.23 -16.67 6.61
N ALA A 130 5.16 -17.07 7.48
CA ALA A 130 6.50 -17.52 7.09
C ALA A 130 6.49 -18.66 6.05
N LYS A 131 5.57 -19.62 6.20
CA LYS A 131 5.43 -20.73 5.22
C LYS A 131 4.99 -20.24 3.84
N MET A 132 4.17 -19.19 3.76
CA MET A 132 3.75 -18.59 2.49
C MET A 132 4.91 -17.84 1.84
N TRP A 133 5.66 -17.06 2.63
CA TRP A 133 6.82 -16.32 2.14
C TRP A 133 7.82 -17.23 1.41
N HIS A 134 8.16 -18.37 2.00
CA HIS A 134 9.13 -19.31 1.41
C HIS A 134 8.58 -20.12 0.21
N LYS A 135 7.31 -19.97 -0.19
CA LYS A 135 6.81 -20.68 -1.37
C LYS A 135 7.51 -20.15 -2.63
N ALA A 136 7.97 -21.07 -3.47
CA ALA A 136 8.60 -20.74 -4.75
C ALA A 136 7.75 -19.82 -5.64
N ALA A 137 6.41 -19.96 -5.59
CA ALA A 137 5.50 -19.06 -6.30
C ALA A 137 5.57 -17.61 -5.81
N VAL A 138 5.60 -17.39 -4.49
CA VAL A 138 5.70 -16.05 -3.90
C VAL A 138 7.06 -15.43 -4.24
N GLN A 139 8.14 -16.18 -4.06
CA GLN A 139 9.49 -15.71 -4.39
C GLN A 139 9.63 -15.36 -5.87
N ARG A 140 9.07 -16.17 -6.78
CA ARG A 140 9.04 -15.87 -8.22
C ARG A 140 8.24 -14.61 -8.53
N ASN A 141 7.10 -14.39 -7.88
CA ASN A 141 6.30 -13.19 -8.08
C ASN A 141 7.04 -11.93 -7.61
N ILE A 142 7.69 -11.99 -6.45
CA ILE A 142 8.52 -10.89 -5.93
C ILE A 142 9.66 -10.58 -6.89
N ALA A 143 10.37 -11.61 -7.36
CA ALA A 143 11.45 -11.45 -8.34
C ALA A 143 10.93 -10.81 -9.64
N ARG A 144 9.80 -11.30 -10.18
CA ARG A 144 9.18 -10.75 -11.39
C ARG A 144 8.83 -9.28 -11.24
N ILE A 145 8.17 -8.89 -10.14
CA ILE A 145 7.83 -7.47 -9.89
C ILE A 145 9.10 -6.60 -9.92
N ARG A 146 10.19 -7.06 -9.30
CA ARG A 146 11.47 -6.33 -9.30
C ARG A 146 12.11 -6.26 -10.68
N GLU A 147 12.08 -7.36 -11.44
CA GLU A 147 12.57 -7.42 -12.82
C GLU A 147 11.80 -6.45 -13.73
N ASP A 148 10.50 -6.31 -13.52
CA ASP A 148 9.63 -5.40 -14.27
C ASP A 148 9.74 -3.93 -13.79
N GLY A 149 10.67 -3.63 -12.87
CA GLY A 149 10.93 -2.29 -12.34
C GLY A 149 10.04 -1.86 -11.17
N GLY A 150 9.14 -2.72 -10.71
CA GLY A 150 8.34 -2.52 -9.51
C GLY A 150 9.16 -2.65 -8.22
N LEU A 151 8.70 -2.01 -7.15
CA LEU A 151 9.41 -1.97 -5.87
C LEU A 151 8.75 -2.93 -4.88
N VAL A 152 9.52 -3.85 -4.32
CA VAL A 152 9.05 -4.74 -3.24
C VAL A 152 10.01 -4.60 -2.07
N ASN A 153 9.51 -4.06 -0.96
CA ASN A 153 10.27 -3.91 0.27
C ASN A 153 10.48 -5.28 0.94
N GLU A 154 11.66 -5.50 1.53
CA GLU A 154 11.94 -6.69 2.31
C GLU A 154 11.28 -6.58 3.69
N PRO A 155 10.54 -7.60 4.16
CA PRO A 155 9.89 -7.55 5.45
C PRO A 155 10.90 -7.65 6.60
N GLU A 156 10.51 -7.12 7.75
CA GLU A 156 11.24 -7.35 9.00
C GLU A 156 10.82 -8.70 9.60
N TRP A 157 11.79 -9.47 10.09
CA TRP A 157 11.55 -10.78 10.66
C TRP A 157 11.63 -10.75 12.18
N HIS A 158 10.57 -11.18 12.83
CA HIS A 158 10.47 -11.20 14.29
C HIS A 158 9.85 -12.51 14.77
N ASP A 159 10.14 -12.86 16.02
CA ASP A 159 9.51 -13.99 16.68
C ASP A 159 8.12 -13.59 17.17
N GLY A 160 7.14 -14.46 16.94
CA GLY A 160 5.79 -14.28 17.45
C GLY A 160 5.17 -15.59 17.89
N PHE A 161 4.28 -15.48 18.86
CA PHE A 161 3.51 -16.59 19.37
C PHE A 161 2.20 -16.71 18.60
N ASP A 162 1.96 -17.86 17.99
CA ASP A 162 0.68 -18.18 17.37
C ASP A 162 -0.22 -18.86 18.42
N PRO A 163 -1.30 -18.21 18.89
CA PRO A 163 -2.17 -18.78 19.91
C PRO A 163 -2.96 -20.00 19.44
N THR A 164 -3.08 -20.21 18.12
CA THR A 164 -3.84 -21.34 17.55
C THR A 164 -2.98 -22.61 17.53
N THR A 165 -1.69 -22.47 17.23
CA THR A 165 -0.75 -23.61 17.23
C THR A 165 0.02 -23.76 18.52
N GLY A 166 0.03 -22.73 19.38
CA GLY A 166 0.82 -22.70 20.62
C GLY A 166 2.32 -22.62 20.38
N THR A 167 2.75 -22.25 19.18
CA THR A 167 4.17 -22.25 18.79
C THR A 167 4.71 -20.84 18.65
N VAL A 168 5.96 -20.64 19.08
CA VAL A 168 6.73 -19.46 18.73
C VAL A 168 7.40 -19.73 17.39
N SER A 169 7.19 -18.85 16.42
CA SER A 169 7.85 -18.94 15.13
C SER A 169 8.26 -17.58 14.62
N ARG A 170 9.37 -17.55 13.88
CA ARG A 170 9.85 -16.37 13.20
C ARG A 170 9.01 -16.13 11.96
N HIS A 171 8.47 -14.93 11.80
CA HIS A 171 7.59 -14.59 10.69
C HIS A 171 7.86 -13.17 10.15
N PRO A 172 7.61 -12.94 8.86
CA PRO A 172 7.78 -11.63 8.27
C PRO A 172 6.63 -10.70 8.71
N ALA A 173 6.97 -9.47 9.06
CA ALA A 173 6.06 -8.38 9.33
C ALA A 173 6.41 -7.16 8.47
N LEU A 174 5.48 -6.21 8.48
CA LEU A 174 5.78 -4.85 8.04
C LEU A 174 6.95 -4.27 8.83
N PRO A 175 7.82 -3.48 8.18
CA PRO A 175 8.75 -2.62 8.88
C PRO A 175 8.04 -1.66 9.84
N SER A 176 8.80 -1.02 10.73
CA SER A 176 8.23 0.02 11.59
C SER A 176 7.60 1.17 10.78
N PRO A 177 6.61 1.90 11.34
CA PRO A 177 6.04 3.08 10.70
C PRO A 177 7.08 4.11 10.22
N GLU A 178 8.13 4.32 11.01
CA GLU A 178 9.23 5.24 10.72
C GLU A 178 10.11 4.73 9.56
N THR A 179 10.39 3.42 9.52
CA THR A 179 11.12 2.81 8.40
C THR A 179 10.32 2.93 7.11
N VAL A 180 9.01 2.65 7.16
CA VAL A 180 8.12 2.83 5.99
C VAL A 180 8.11 4.29 5.53
N ALA A 181 7.97 5.25 6.45
CA ALA A 181 7.99 6.67 6.11
C ALA A 181 9.29 7.10 5.42
N THR A 182 10.43 6.61 5.91
CA THR A 182 11.75 6.84 5.28
C THR A 182 11.83 6.27 3.87
N VAL A 183 11.35 5.04 3.66
CA VAL A 183 11.30 4.42 2.32
C VAL A 183 10.44 5.26 1.38
N ILE A 184 9.28 5.73 1.82
CA ILE A 184 8.37 6.54 0.99
C ILE A 184 8.99 7.90 0.66
N GLU A 185 9.61 8.57 1.62
CA GLU A 185 10.30 9.85 1.43
C GLU A 185 11.45 9.72 0.40
N ASP A 186 12.28 8.70 0.53
CA ASP A 186 13.40 8.42 -0.39
C ASP A 186 12.91 8.20 -1.83
N LEU A 187 11.80 7.47 -2.00
CA LEU A 187 11.21 7.21 -3.31
C LEU A 187 10.62 8.49 -3.92
N LEU A 188 9.94 9.31 -3.12
CA LEU A 188 9.40 10.61 -3.53
C LEU A 188 10.49 11.63 -3.89
N ALA A 189 11.69 11.50 -3.31
CA ALA A 189 12.86 12.29 -3.66
C ALA A 189 13.48 11.83 -4.99
N LYS A 190 13.64 10.52 -5.20
CA LYS A 190 14.23 9.94 -6.44
C LYS A 190 13.36 10.18 -7.67
N GLY A 191 12.03 10.08 -7.54
CA GLY A 191 11.08 10.31 -8.64
C GLY A 191 11.14 11.70 -9.27
N ARG A 192 11.72 12.70 -8.57
CA ARG A 192 11.97 14.06 -9.14
C ARG A 192 13.11 14.11 -10.17
N THR A 193 13.91 13.05 -10.31
CA THR A 193 15.14 13.06 -11.13
C THR A 193 14.93 12.48 -12.54
N LEU A 194 13.75 11.91 -12.84
CA LEU A 194 13.41 11.29 -14.12
C LEU A 194 12.65 12.24 -15.06
N SER A 195 13.05 13.52 -15.11
CA SER A 195 12.55 14.54 -16.05
C SER A 195 13.66 15.06 -16.95
#